data_AF-A0A1H6AFT5-F1
#
_entry.id   AF-A0A1H6AFT5-F1
#
_cell.length_a   1.000
_cell.length_b   1.000
_cell.length_c   1.000
_cell.angle_alpha   90.00
_cell.angle_beta   90.00
_cell.angle_gamma   90.00
#
_symmetry.space_group_name_H-M   'P 1'
#
loop_
_entity.id
_entity.type
_entity.pdbx_description
1 polymer ?
#
loop_
_entity_poly.entity_id
_entity_poly.type
_entity_poly.pdbx_seq_one_letter_code
_entity_poly.pdbx_strand_id
1 'polypeptide(L)' 'MQLEIGLPGWEVRIEERSANVWLVRGRHASGASFEFTTSASDPAQRARAEALEIEAHLRIRSLV' A
#
# COMPACT_ATOMS: atom_id res chain seq x y z
N MET A 1 -0.94 13.07 -8.44
CA MET A 1 -2.13 12.96 -7.56
C MET A 1 -1.67 12.67 -6.13
N GLN A 2 -2.26 13.26 -5.08
CA GLN A 2 -1.88 13.03 -3.67
C GLN A 2 -3.06 12.38 -2.91
N LEU A 3 -2.84 11.21 -2.32
CA LEU A 3 -3.82 10.49 -1.50
C LEU A 3 -3.31 10.46 -0.05
N GLU A 4 -4.13 10.93 0.89
CA GLU A 4 -3.80 10.95 2.32
C GLU A 4 -4.57 9.81 3.01
N ILE A 5 -3.85 8.91 3.68
CA ILE A 5 -4.43 7.79 4.42
C ILE A 5 -4.28 8.10 5.91
N GLY A 6 -5.40 8.35 6.58
CA GLY A 6 -5.42 8.61 8.02
C GLY A 6 -5.18 7.33 8.82
N LEU A 7 -3.93 7.08 9.19
CA LEU A 7 -3.55 6.12 10.23
C LEU A 7 -3.35 6.91 11.54
N PRO A 8 -3.83 6.44 12.72
CA PRO A 8 -3.72 7.20 13.96
C PRO A 8 -2.28 7.63 14.25
N GLY A 9 -2.06 8.95 14.36
CA GLY A 9 -0.75 9.54 14.61
C GLY A 9 0.21 9.56 13.42
N TRP A 10 -0.17 9.04 12.25
CA TRP A 10 0.66 8.97 11.05
C TRP A 10 0.17 9.95 9.97
N GLU A 11 1.07 10.81 9.51
CA GLU A 11 0.91 11.58 8.28
C GLU A 11 1.53 10.78 7.13
N VAL A 12 0.70 10.28 6.21
CA VAL A 12 1.16 9.51 5.04
C VAL A 12 0.95 10.32 3.77
N ARG A 13 2.02 10.49 2.98
CA ARG A 13 2.04 11.18 1.69
C ARG A 13 2.46 10.23 0.58
N ILE A 14 1.68 10.19 -0.49
CA ILE A 14 1.95 9.40 -1.70
C ILE A 14 2.22 10.37 -2.85
N GLU A 15 3.40 10.25 -3.47
CA GLU A 15 3.87 11.10 -4.58
C GLU A 15 4.11 10.24 -5.83
N GLU A 16 3.46 10.57 -6.93
CA GLU A 16 3.68 9.93 -8.22
C GLU A 16 4.97 10.46 -8.87
N ARG A 17 5.95 9.58 -9.10
CA ARG A 17 7.27 9.93 -9.66
C ARG A 17 7.33 9.73 -11.18
N SER A 18 6.67 8.71 -11.68
CA SER A 18 6.55 8.39 -13.11
C SER A 18 5.32 7.51 -13.35
N ALA A 19 4.99 7.27 -14.63
CA ALA A 19 3.92 6.34 -14.99
C ALA A 19 4.15 4.99 -14.30
N ASN A 20 3.26 4.65 -13.37
CA ASN A 20 3.28 3.44 -12.53
C ASN A 20 4.28 3.40 -11.38
N VAL A 21 4.93 4.49 -10.98
CA VAL A 21 5.84 4.52 -9.81
C VAL A 21 5.38 5.58 -8.82
N TRP A 22 5.16 5.15 -7.57
CA TRP A 22 4.75 5.98 -6.46
C TRP A 22 5.73 5.88 -5.29
N LEU A 23 6.12 7.03 -4.75
CA LEU A 23 6.87 7.14 -3.52
C LEU A 23 5.87 7.31 -2.36
N VAL A 24 5.91 6.40 -1.39
CA VAL A 24 5.09 6.46 -0.19
C VAL A 24 5.97 6.83 0.99
N ARG A 25 5.60 7.91 1.69
CA ARG A 25 6.29 8.39 2.88
C ARG A 25 5.30 8.49 4.02
N GLY A 26 5.68 8.01 5.19
CA GLY A 26 4.91 8.16 6.41
C GLY A 26 5.77 8.79 7.51
N ARG A 27 5.17 9.70 8.27
CA ARG A 27 5.76 10.26 9.50
C ARG A 27 4.78 10.15 10.64
N HIS A 28 5.20 9.55 11.74
CA HIS A 28 4.44 9.45 12.97
C HIS A 28 4.71 10.64 13.90
N ALA A 29 3.73 11.02 14.71
CA ALA A 29 3.86 12.06 15.73
C ALA A 29 4.97 11.75 16.76
N SER A 30 5.30 10.48 16.98
CA SER A 30 6.43 10.07 17.83
C SER A 30 7.82 10.28 17.21
N GLY A 31 7.89 10.77 15.96
CA GLY A 31 9.14 10.95 15.21
C GLY A 31 9.55 9.73 14.37
N ALA A 32 8.84 8.60 14.45
CA ALA A 32 9.08 7.47 13.56
C ALA A 32 8.75 7.83 12.10
N SER A 33 9.51 7.33 11.14
CA SER A 33 9.24 7.58 9.72
C SER A 33 9.52 6.35 8.88
N PHE A 34 8.81 6.21 7.76
CA PHE A 34 9.11 5.24 6.73
C PHE A 34 9.07 5.90 5.35
N GLU A 35 9.85 5.36 4.43
CA GLU A 35 9.84 5.72 3.02
C GLU A 35 10.04 4.45 2.21
N PHE A 36 9.17 4.23 1.22
CA PHE A 36 9.37 3.17 0.25
C PHE A 36 8.79 3.58 -1.11
N THR A 37 9.39 3.06 -2.17
CA THR A 37 8.86 3.23 -3.52
C THR A 37 8.09 1.97 -3.89
N THR A 38 6.94 2.14 -4.52
CA THR A 38 6.15 1.04 -5.05
C THR A 38 5.79 1.31 -6.50
N SER A 39 5.64 0.25 -7.29
CA SER A 39 5.22 0.37 -8.68
C SER A 39 4.15 -0.67 -9.01
N ALA A 40 3.26 -0.37 -9.94
CA ALA A 40 2.25 -1.35 -10.40
C ALA A 40 2.92 -2.52 -11.14
N SER A 41 4.15 -2.33 -11.61
CA SER A 41 4.96 -3.34 -12.27
C SER A 41 5.76 -4.22 -11.30
N ASP A 42 5.73 -3.93 -9.99
CA ASP A 42 6.51 -4.66 -9.00
C ASP A 42 5.93 -6.09 -8.80
N PRO A 43 6.70 -7.14 -9.15
CA PRO A 43 6.22 -8.51 -9.02
C PRO A 43 5.86 -8.87 -7.58
N ALA A 44 6.47 -8.25 -6.57
CA ALA A 44 6.18 -8.53 -5.16
C ALA A 44 4.83 -7.94 -4.72
N GLN A 45 4.47 -6.74 -5.19
CA GLN A 45 3.15 -6.14 -4.96
C GLN A 45 2.06 -6.89 -5.73
N ARG A 46 2.34 -7.28 -6.97
CA ARG A 46 1.41 -8.07 -7.78
C ARG A 46 1.16 -9.44 -7.14
N ALA A 47 2.20 -10.13 -6.66
CA ALA A 47 2.05 -11.38 -5.92
C ALA A 47 1.31 -11.19 -4.58
N ARG A 48 1.49 -10.07 -3.87
CA ARG A 48 0.74 -9.77 -2.63
C ARG A 48 -0.73 -9.44 -2.91
N ALA A 49 -1.02 -8.68 -3.96
CA ALA A 49 -2.39 -8.38 -4.38
C ALA A 49 -3.11 -9.66 -4.83
N GLU A 50 -2.46 -10.49 -5.66
CA GLU A 50 -2.97 -11.80 -6.07
C GLU A 50 -3.19 -12.72 -4.86
N ALA A 51 -2.25 -12.78 -3.91
CA ALA A 51 -2.41 -13.55 -2.69
C ALA A 51 -3.60 -13.07 -1.83
N LEU A 52 -3.80 -11.75 -1.73
CA LEU A 52 -4.94 -11.17 -1.01
C LEU A 52 -6.28 -11.49 -1.70
N GLU A 53 -6.33 -11.45 -3.04
CA GLU A 53 -7.51 -11.82 -3.83
C GLU A 53 -7.84 -13.31 -3.70
N ILE A 54 -6.82 -14.18 -3.66
CA ILE A 54 -6.98 -15.62 -3.43
C ILE A 54 -7.50 -15.88 -2.00
N GLU A 55 -6.95 -15.22 -0.98
CA GLU A 55 -7.41 -15.36 0.41
C GLU A 55 -8.86 -14.88 0.58
N ALA A 56 -9.24 -13.76 -0.07
CA ALA A 56 -10.60 -13.25 -0.06
C ALA A 56 -11.58 -14.23 -0.74
N HIS A 57 -11.21 -14.79 -1.89
CA HIS A 57 -12.01 -15.80 -2.58
C HIS A 57 -12.17 -17.10 -1.78
N LEU A 58 -11.12 -17.55 -1.10
CA LEU A 58 -11.16 -18.74 -0.24
C LEU A 58 -12.13 -18.55 0.94
N ARG A 59 -12.09 -17.38 1.60
CA ARG A 59 -13.02 -17.05 2.69
C ARG A 59 -14.48 -17.01 2.24
N ILE A 60 -14.76 -16.48 1.04
CA ILE A 60 -16.13 -16.40 0.51
C ILE A 60 -16.69 -17.81 0.22
N ARG A 61 -15.87 -18.74 -0.26
CA ARG A 61 -16.30 -20.12 -0.53
C ARG A 61 -16.41 -21.02 0.71
N SER A 62 -15.63 -20.77 1.76
CA SER A 62 -15.70 -21.58 2.99
C SER A 62 -16.86 -21.19 3.91
N LEU A 63 -17.57 -20.11 3.60
CA LEU A 63 -18.72 -19.60 4.36
C LEU A 63 -20.07 -20.14 3.83
N VAL A 64 -20.04 -21.10 2.91
CA VAL A 64 -21.22 -21.75 2.29
C VAL A 64 -21.33 -23.20 2.74
#